data_AF-A0A7L8AFJ3-F1
#
_entry.id   AF-A0A7L8AFJ3-F1
#
_cell.length_a   1.000
_cell.length_b   1.000
_cell.length_c   1.000
_cell.angle_alpha   90.00
_cell.angle_beta   90.00
_cell.angle_gamma   90.00
#
_symmetry.space_group_name_H-M   'P 1'
#
loop_
_entity.id
_entity.type
_entity.pdbx_description
1 polymer ?
#
loop_
_entity_poly.entity_id
_entity_poly.type
_entity_poly.pdbx_seq_one_letter_code
_entity_poly.pdbx_strand_id
1 'polypeptide(L)'
;MKKLIILFSITLLLFSCGDKEVKKEKQEEIVAPVSTDPTVRDEVVEEQEPSLVFTVQIAALRNPNNQLANSEGVNTFEENSLTKYRIGAFETYEEARSQRNQLRYKYKGAFVQALENNLPINIKEALKK
;
A
#
# COMPACT_ATOMS: atom_id res chain seq x y z
N MET A 1 21.87 -5.44 -61.52
CA MET A 1 21.25 -6.58 -60.80
C MET A 1 22.33 -7.48 -60.24
N LYS A 2 22.43 -7.62 -58.91
CA LYS A 2 23.15 -8.72 -58.24
C LYS A 2 22.51 -8.89 -56.87
N LYS A 3 21.87 -10.04 -56.63
CA LYS A 3 21.19 -10.36 -55.36
C LYS A 3 22.27 -10.80 -54.37
N LEU A 4 22.37 -10.15 -53.21
CA LEU A 4 23.17 -10.64 -52.10
C LEU A 4 22.22 -11.21 -51.05
N ILE A 5 22.13 -12.53 -51.01
CA ILE A 5 21.39 -13.27 -49.98
C ILE A 5 22.35 -13.43 -48.80
N ILE A 6 22.08 -12.75 -47.69
CA ILE A 6 22.75 -13.02 -46.41
C ILE A 6 21.76 -13.74 -45.51
N LEU A 7 22.09 -14.99 -45.22
CA LEU A 7 21.33 -15.91 -44.38
C LEU A 7 21.57 -15.57 -42.90
N PHE A 8 20.75 -14.71 -42.31
CA PHE A 8 20.75 -14.53 -40.85
C PHE A 8 19.77 -15.53 -40.22
N SER A 9 20.33 -16.64 -39.74
CA SER A 9 19.62 -17.70 -39.03
C SER A 9 19.82 -17.53 -37.52
N ILE A 10 18.81 -17.92 -36.72
CA ILE A 10 18.86 -18.12 -35.25
C ILE A 10 18.97 -16.78 -34.45
N THR A 11 18.19 -16.51 -33.39
CA THR A 11 17.33 -17.36 -32.54
C THR A 11 16.01 -16.69 -32.19
N LEU A 12 14.93 -17.47 -32.13
CA LEU A 12 13.62 -17.05 -31.64
C LEU A 12 13.56 -17.15 -30.10
N LEU A 13 13.88 -16.07 -29.38
CA LEU A 13 13.66 -16.00 -27.93
C LEU A 13 12.19 -15.67 -27.63
N LEU A 14 11.36 -16.72 -27.54
CA LEU A 14 9.97 -16.64 -27.12
C LEU A 14 9.86 -16.28 -25.63
N PHE A 15 9.98 -14.99 -25.31
CA PHE A 15 9.47 -14.45 -24.06
C PHE A 15 7.95 -14.33 -24.12
N SER A 16 7.25 -15.37 -23.67
CA SER A 16 6.03 -15.18 -22.88
C SER A 16 5.82 -16.40 -21.99
N CYS A 17 5.96 -16.20 -20.68
CA CYS A 17 5.62 -17.23 -19.71
C CYS A 17 4.10 -17.41 -19.72
N GLY A 18 3.63 -18.66 -19.75
CA GLY A 18 2.19 -18.92 -19.80
C GLY A 18 1.51 -18.55 -18.48
N ASP A 19 0.53 -17.64 -18.54
CA ASP A 19 -0.34 -17.34 -17.42
C ASP A 19 -1.14 -18.58 -17.03
N LYS A 20 -0.81 -19.16 -15.88
CA LYS A 20 -1.60 -20.23 -15.27
C LYS A 20 -2.71 -19.59 -14.46
N GLU A 21 -3.94 -19.71 -14.95
CA GLU A 21 -5.13 -19.36 -14.20
C GLU A 21 -5.14 -20.09 -12.84
N VAL A 22 -5.08 -19.34 -11.74
CA VAL A 22 -5.34 -19.89 -10.40
C VAL A 22 -6.79 -19.60 -10.04
N LYS A 23 -7.53 -20.71 -9.96
CA LYS A 23 -8.97 -20.80 -9.75
C LYS A 23 -9.38 -20.27 -8.36
N LYS A 24 -10.57 -19.66 -8.28
CA LYS A 24 -11.22 -19.35 -6.99
C LYS A 24 -11.54 -20.64 -6.22
N GLU A 25 -11.17 -20.66 -4.94
CA GLU A 25 -11.77 -21.35 -3.78
C GLU A 25 -10.97 -20.87 -2.54
N LYS A 26 -11.47 -20.80 -1.31
CA LYS A 26 -12.83 -20.80 -0.73
C LYS A 26 -12.62 -20.27 0.70
N GLN A 27 -13.57 -19.51 1.27
CA GLN A 27 -13.50 -19.18 2.70
C GLN A 27 -13.65 -20.46 3.53
N GLU A 28 -12.83 -20.63 4.56
CA GLU A 28 -13.20 -21.50 5.68
C GLU A 28 -12.83 -20.85 7.01
N GLU A 29 -13.83 -20.86 7.87
CA GLU A 29 -13.94 -20.26 9.19
C GLU A 29 -13.00 -20.95 10.19
N ILE A 30 -12.21 -20.17 10.94
CA ILE A 30 -11.44 -20.70 12.09
C ILE A 30 -11.88 -19.96 13.34
N VAL A 31 -12.67 -20.67 14.14
CA VAL A 31 -13.18 -20.25 15.45
C VAL A 31 -12.01 -20.08 16.42
N ALA A 32 -12.04 -19.03 17.24
CA ALA A 32 -11.01 -18.72 18.22
C ALA A 32 -10.91 -19.77 19.36
N PRO A 33 -9.76 -19.82 20.04
CA PRO A 33 -9.82 -19.71 21.51
C PRO A 33 -8.93 -18.57 22.06
N VAL A 34 -9.50 -17.82 23.00
CA VAL A 34 -8.89 -16.68 23.72
C VAL A 34 -8.13 -17.12 24.97
N SER A 35 -6.90 -16.60 25.18
CA SER A 35 -6.17 -16.47 26.47
C SER A 35 -4.72 -15.98 26.21
N THR A 36 -4.10 -15.01 26.91
CA THR A 36 -4.56 -13.91 27.80
C THR A 36 -3.48 -12.80 27.89
N ASP A 37 -3.92 -11.53 27.83
CA ASP A 37 -3.43 -10.35 28.59
C ASP A 37 -2.05 -9.69 28.28
N PRO A 38 -1.88 -8.34 28.40
CA PRO A 38 -2.79 -7.21 28.08
C PRO A 38 -2.20 -6.23 27.02
N THR A 39 -2.98 -5.18 26.68
CA THR A 39 -2.63 -4.02 25.83
C THR A 39 -2.87 -4.16 24.32
N VAL A 40 -3.99 -4.76 23.94
CA VAL A 40 -4.69 -4.35 22.72
C VAL A 40 -5.59 -3.16 23.09
N ARG A 41 -5.54 -2.08 22.30
CA ARG A 41 -6.55 -1.02 22.40
C ARG A 41 -7.77 -1.49 21.65
N ASP A 42 -8.82 -1.85 22.38
CA ASP A 42 -10.12 -2.14 21.79
C ASP A 42 -10.74 -0.84 21.25
N GLU A 43 -10.48 -0.52 19.98
CA GLU A 43 -11.30 0.44 19.25
C GLU A 43 -12.54 -0.28 18.73
N VAL A 44 -13.69 0.14 19.28
CA VAL A 44 -15.02 -0.35 18.93
C VAL A 44 -15.26 -0.14 17.43
N VAL A 45 -15.50 -1.22 16.70
CA VAL A 45 -15.97 -1.15 15.31
C VAL A 45 -17.45 -0.76 15.32
N GLU A 46 -17.68 0.54 15.46
CA GLU A 46 -18.94 1.17 15.07
C GLU A 46 -19.05 1.13 13.54
N GLU A 47 -20.23 0.81 13.01
CA GLU A 47 -20.49 0.75 11.56
C GLU A 47 -20.59 2.18 11.01
N GLN A 48 -19.42 2.81 10.81
CA GLN A 48 -19.32 4.16 10.27
C GLN A 48 -19.50 4.19 8.75
N GLU A 49 -20.20 5.23 8.26
CA GLU A 49 -20.26 5.62 6.85
C GLU A 49 -18.85 5.60 6.22
N PRO A 50 -18.73 5.25 4.92
CA PRO A 50 -17.43 4.97 4.32
C PRO A 50 -16.51 6.19 4.31
N SER A 51 -15.59 6.23 5.27
CA SER A 51 -14.75 7.39 5.52
C SER A 51 -13.60 7.45 4.52
N LEU A 52 -13.61 8.51 3.71
CA LEU A 52 -12.48 8.93 2.90
C LEU A 52 -11.50 9.70 3.80
N VAL A 53 -10.29 9.15 3.98
CA VAL A 53 -9.25 9.72 4.82
C VAL A 53 -7.98 9.94 4.00
N PHE A 54 -7.35 11.10 4.16
CA PHE A 54 -6.04 11.39 3.60
C PHE A 54 -4.96 11.19 4.67
N THR A 55 -3.82 10.61 4.31
CA THR A 55 -2.71 10.31 5.23
C THR A 55 -1.37 10.50 4.52
N VAL A 56 -0.28 10.73 5.26
CA VAL A 56 1.05 10.93 4.67
C VAL A 56 1.89 9.67 4.78
N GLN A 57 2.06 8.94 3.67
CA GLN A 57 2.99 7.81 3.64
C GLN A 57 4.43 8.30 3.52
N ILE A 58 5.28 7.90 4.48
CA ILE A 58 6.69 8.31 4.58
C ILE A 58 7.67 7.22 4.12
N ALA A 59 7.26 5.94 4.16
CA ALA A 59 8.02 4.80 3.65
C ALA A 59 7.13 3.59 3.33
N ALA A 60 7.67 2.67 2.55
CA ALA A 60 7.14 1.31 2.36
C ALA A 60 8.33 0.35 2.22
N LEU A 61 8.46 -0.63 3.12
CA LEU A 61 9.66 -1.49 3.24
C LEU A 61 9.27 -2.97 3.23
N ARG A 62 10.10 -3.83 2.63
CA ARG A 62 9.90 -5.30 2.67
C ARG A 62 10.16 -5.91 4.04
N ASN A 63 11.11 -5.32 4.78
CA ASN A 63 11.45 -5.72 6.13
C ASN A 63 11.01 -4.60 7.08
N PRO A 64 10.36 -4.91 8.21
CA PRO A 64 10.01 -3.91 9.21
C PRO A 64 11.22 -3.12 9.73
N ASN A 65 10.98 -1.87 10.14
CA ASN A 65 11.98 -0.97 10.70
C ASN A 65 11.45 -0.38 12.02
N ASN A 66 11.93 -0.92 13.12
CA ASN A 66 11.47 -0.57 14.47
C ASN A 66 11.75 0.90 14.82
N GLN A 67 12.80 1.54 14.29
CA GLN A 67 13.07 2.96 14.54
C GLN A 67 12.02 3.85 13.86
N LEU A 68 11.53 3.42 12.69
CA LEU A 68 10.49 4.14 11.96
C LEU A 68 9.10 3.87 12.54
N ALA A 69 8.80 2.64 12.97
CA ALA A 69 7.57 2.28 13.66
C ALA A 69 7.42 3.02 15.00
N ASN A 70 8.52 3.16 15.75
CA ASN A 70 8.55 3.87 17.04
C ASN A 70 8.76 5.40 16.89
N SER A 71 8.71 5.95 15.67
CA SER A 71 8.77 7.40 15.46
C SER A 71 7.41 8.04 15.79
N GLU A 72 7.44 9.22 16.42
CA GLU A 72 6.23 9.94 16.81
C GLU A 72 5.24 10.13 15.64
N GLY A 73 3.97 9.81 15.89
CA GLY A 73 2.88 9.93 14.92
C GLY A 73 2.90 8.93 13.77
N VAL A 74 3.80 7.93 13.76
CA VAL A 74 3.85 6.90 12.71
C VAL A 74 2.98 5.70 13.07
N ASN A 75 2.06 5.38 12.17
CA ASN A 75 1.27 4.14 12.17
C ASN A 75 1.79 3.19 11.09
N THR A 76 1.78 1.89 11.38
CA THR A 76 2.26 0.82 10.48
C THR A 76 1.12 -0.03 9.92
N PHE A 77 1.17 -0.33 8.62
CA PHE A 77 0.16 -1.14 7.93
C PHE A 77 0.84 -2.19 7.04
N GLU A 78 0.39 -3.44 7.06
CA GLU A 78 0.92 -4.49 6.19
C GLU A 78 0.11 -4.59 4.89
N GLU A 79 0.71 -4.23 3.76
CA GLU A 79 0.01 -4.16 2.47
C GLU A 79 0.93 -4.59 1.32
N ASN A 80 0.49 -5.54 0.50
CA ASN A 80 1.20 -6.00 -0.69
C ASN A 80 2.65 -6.46 -0.39
N SER A 81 2.83 -7.24 0.69
CA SER A 81 4.14 -7.71 1.19
C SER A 81 5.12 -6.57 1.53
N LEU A 82 4.60 -5.43 2.01
CA LEU A 82 5.37 -4.28 2.44
C LEU A 82 4.74 -3.65 3.69
N THR A 83 5.54 -3.45 4.74
CA THR A 83 5.19 -2.57 5.85
C THR A 83 5.16 -1.13 5.35
N LYS A 84 3.99 -0.50 5.37
CA LYS A 84 3.78 0.94 5.11
C LYS A 84 3.92 1.71 6.41
N TYR A 85 4.48 2.91 6.32
CA TYR A 85 4.62 3.83 7.43
C TYR A 85 3.91 5.12 7.07
N ARG A 86 2.90 5.50 7.86
CA ARG A 86 2.00 6.62 7.58
C ARG A 86 1.86 7.53 8.78
N ILE A 87 1.73 8.83 8.54
CA ILE A 87 1.53 9.85 9.58
C ILE A 87 0.20 10.55 9.37
N GLY A 88 -0.59 10.60 10.45
CA GLY A 88 -1.86 11.31 10.55
C GLY A 88 -3.02 10.67 9.78
N ALA A 89 -4.22 11.13 10.10
CA ALA A 89 -5.46 10.91 9.38
C ALA A 89 -6.12 12.29 9.27
N PHE A 90 -6.44 12.69 8.04
CA PHE A 90 -6.92 14.03 7.70
C PHE A 90 -8.19 13.93 6.86
N GLU A 91 -9.17 14.79 7.12
CA GLU A 91 -10.43 14.84 6.37
C GLU A 91 -10.19 15.38 4.95
N THR A 92 -9.25 16.32 4.79
CA THR A 92 -8.95 16.94 3.50
C THR A 92 -7.56 16.59 2.96
N TYR A 93 -7.46 16.56 1.64
CA TYR A 93 -6.17 16.45 0.94
C TYR A 93 -5.20 17.59 1.27
N GLU A 94 -5.71 18.80 1.55
CA GLU A 94 -4.86 19.98 1.74
C GLU A 94 -4.23 20.03 3.14
N GLU A 95 -4.91 19.52 4.17
CA GLU A 95 -4.31 19.28 5.50
C GLU A 95 -3.20 18.23 5.40
N ALA A 96 -3.49 17.08 4.79
CA ALA A 96 -2.50 16.03 4.53
C ALA A 96 -1.33 16.56 3.68
N ARG A 97 -1.60 17.46 2.72
CA ARG A 97 -0.56 18.13 1.91
C ARG A 97 0.29 19.08 2.73
N SER A 98 -0.31 19.85 3.65
CA SER A 98 0.40 20.72 4.57
C SER A 98 1.36 19.89 5.44
N GLN A 99 0.84 18.82 6.07
CA GLN A 99 1.65 17.89 6.87
C GLN A 99 2.79 17.27 6.05
N ARG A 100 2.49 16.81 4.83
CA ARG A 100 3.47 16.25 3.89
C ARG A 100 4.56 17.26 3.51
N ASN A 101 4.22 18.55 3.36
CA ASN A 101 5.21 19.59 3.11
C ASN A 101 6.15 19.79 4.31
N GLN A 102 5.62 19.78 5.53
CA GLN A 102 6.43 19.80 6.75
C GLN A 102 7.35 18.57 6.82
N LEU A 103 6.81 17.36 6.65
CA LEU A 103 7.56 16.11 6.76
C LEU A 103 8.70 15.97 5.74
N ARG A 104 8.65 16.66 4.59
CA ARG A 104 9.68 16.57 3.53
C ARG A 104 11.06 17.13 3.90
N TYR A 105 11.25 17.79 5.05
CA TYR A 105 12.62 18.05 5.53
C TYR A 105 13.32 16.74 5.92
N LYS A 106 12.61 15.81 6.59
CA LYS A 106 13.10 14.51 7.09
C LYS A 106 12.85 13.37 6.10
N TYR A 107 11.64 13.28 5.56
CA TYR A 107 11.18 12.18 4.71
C TYR A 107 11.01 12.68 3.27
N LYS A 108 12.09 12.68 2.49
CA LYS A 108 12.12 13.31 1.14
C LYS A 108 11.08 12.75 0.16
N GLY A 109 10.80 11.45 0.27
CA GLY A 109 9.80 10.73 -0.53
C GLY A 109 8.37 10.77 0.01
N ALA A 110 8.08 11.55 1.06
CA ALA A 110 6.74 11.58 1.65
C ALA A 110 5.67 12.08 0.67
N PHE A 111 4.57 11.32 0.56
CA PHE A 111 3.44 11.62 -0.31
C PHE A 111 2.11 11.39 0.41
N VAL A 112 1.04 12.01 -0.09
CA VAL A 112 -0.32 11.80 0.45
C VAL A 112 -0.94 10.59 -0.22
N GLN A 113 -1.39 9.65 0.59
CA GLN A 113 -2.22 8.50 0.24
C GLN A 113 -3.67 8.80 0.64
N ALA A 114 -4.63 8.44 -0.21
CA ALA A 114 -6.04 8.41 0.16
C ALA A 114 -6.45 6.99 0.55
N LEU A 115 -7.20 6.85 1.62
CA LEU A 115 -7.79 5.61 2.10
C LEU A 115 -9.31 5.76 2.07
N GLU A 116 -10.02 4.77 1.56
CA GLU A 116 -11.47 4.64 1.67
C GLU A 116 -11.74 3.32 2.39
N ASN A 117 -12.46 3.35 3.52
CA ASN A 117 -12.66 2.16 4.37
C ASN A 117 -11.33 1.49 4.78
N ASN A 118 -10.32 2.30 5.12
CA ASN A 118 -8.94 1.89 5.38
C ASN A 118 -8.19 1.25 4.20
N LEU A 119 -8.79 1.12 3.01
CA LEU A 119 -8.15 0.57 1.81
C LEU A 119 -7.56 1.68 0.92
N PRO A 120 -6.35 1.53 0.38
CA PRO A 120 -5.73 2.56 -0.46
C PRO A 120 -6.42 2.69 -1.82
N ILE A 121 -6.91 3.90 -2.14
CA ILE A 121 -7.52 4.24 -3.43
C ILE A 121 -6.62 5.19 -4.25
N ASN A 122 -6.96 5.41 -5.53
CA ASN A 122 -6.23 6.37 -6.35
C ASN A 122 -6.48 7.80 -5.88
N ILE A 123 -5.42 8.59 -5.69
CA ILE A 123 -5.55 9.99 -5.27
C ILE A 123 -6.39 10.84 -6.25
N LYS A 124 -6.43 10.50 -7.55
CA LYS A 124 -7.25 11.18 -8.57
C LYS A 124 -8.73 10.77 -8.53
N GLU A 125 -9.06 9.67 -7.87
CA GLU A 125 -10.44 9.22 -7.63
C GLU A 125 -10.96 9.84 -6.34
N ALA A 126 -10.13 9.83 -5.28
CA ALA A 126 -10.38 10.52 -4.02
C ALA A 126 -10.73 12.00 -4.21
N LEU A 127 -9.95 12.73 -5.04
CA LEU A 127 -10.12 14.16 -5.31
C LEU A 127 -11.33 14.52 -6.21
N LYS A 128 -12.22 13.56 -6.50
CA LYS A 128 -13.47 13.79 -7.26
C LYS A 128 -14.73 13.55 -6.43
N LYS A 129 -14.58 13.08 -5.19
CA LYS A 129 -15.63 12.95 -4.20
C LYS A 129 -15.77 14.27 -3.45
#